data_AF-A0A5N6SS76-F1
#
_entry.id   AF-A0A5N6SS76-F1
#
_cell.length_a   1.000
_cell.length_b   1.000
_cell.length_c   1.000
_cell.angle_alpha   90.00
_cell.angle_beta   90.00
_cell.angle_gamma   90.00
#
_symmetry.space_group_name_H-M   'P 1'
#
loop_
_entity.id
_entity.type
_entity.pdbx_description
1 polymer ?
#
loop_
_entity_poly.entity_id
_entity_poly.type
_entity_poly.pdbx_seq_one_letter_code
_entity_poly.pdbx_strand_id
1 'polypeptide(L)'
;MAMTMGLHRDPQVFPGLVLFQAEMRSRLWATILELVVHESIDSSSMPLMISPRDFDEHVPHNLNDADLWPDTKEFPTPKPLKQFTESSIQLLIRQSLPIRMEAAKLINSSDSGQSYNTVLQLATDLQNACRDLAAYFQLHWPQYSAETALHRKFTDMQLRRYILLLHRPYMLQAQQDPRFYLSRKICVESAMIIASYAESLQLPSQCLDDLSRLMVMSTGPFSGSLHLDVITVLGLEVTSQLKETTTGSSETGQLITDPLAEMSKAQRGPIIRILEHINDQMLQIVALGIARFKRYIFLSVILCQIRALESGTREIQPLMIKAVHESAKNCYMTFQSSQSISTPQGSIETLICTESPLGLDFDLMVSGRLHLLAAQFLTLLEP
;
A
#
# COMPACT_ATOMS: atom_id res chain seq x y z
N MET A 1 24.19 7.53 9.17
CA MET A 1 25.24 7.28 8.16
C MET A 1 25.16 8.23 6.97
N ALA A 2 24.03 8.37 6.28
CA ALA A 2 23.91 9.32 5.16
C ALA A 2 24.22 10.78 5.54
N MET A 3 23.61 11.27 6.63
CA MET A 3 23.86 12.63 7.12
C MET A 3 25.30 12.84 7.59
N THR A 4 25.92 11.84 8.24
CA THR A 4 27.33 11.92 8.67
C THR A 4 28.29 11.99 7.49
N MET A 5 27.93 11.42 6.33
CA MET A 5 28.67 11.56 5.06
C MET A 5 28.37 12.88 4.32
N GLY A 6 27.50 13.73 4.87
CA GLY A 6 27.13 15.02 4.31
C GLY A 6 26.17 14.98 3.11
N LEU A 7 25.47 13.86 2.86
CA LEU A 7 24.59 13.73 1.67
C LEU A 7 23.41 14.73 1.67
N HIS A 8 22.97 15.11 2.87
CA HIS A 8 21.93 16.12 3.11
C HIS A 8 22.34 17.56 2.78
N ARG A 9 23.62 17.81 2.50
CA ARG A 9 24.15 19.14 2.17
C ARG A 9 24.31 19.30 0.67
N ASP A 10 24.15 20.53 0.20
CA ASP A 10 24.36 20.90 -1.20
C ASP A 10 25.78 20.49 -1.63
N PRO A 11 25.94 19.68 -2.69
CA PRO A 11 27.26 19.29 -3.20
C PRO A 11 28.21 20.48 -3.46
N GLN A 12 27.69 21.68 -3.75
CA GLN A 12 28.49 22.87 -4.02
C GLN A 12 29.33 23.33 -2.82
N VAL A 13 28.96 22.94 -1.59
CA VAL A 13 29.74 23.32 -0.38
C VAL A 13 31.04 22.52 -0.23
N PHE A 14 31.26 21.50 -1.07
CA PHE A 14 32.43 20.63 -1.01
C PHE A 14 33.37 20.88 -2.20
N PRO A 15 34.45 21.67 -2.03
CA PRO A 15 35.31 22.11 -3.13
C PRO A 15 36.11 20.98 -3.81
N GLY A 16 36.16 19.79 -3.22
CA GLY A 16 36.88 18.63 -3.76
C GLY A 16 36.00 17.62 -4.51
N LEU A 17 34.68 17.85 -4.60
CA LEU A 17 33.80 16.92 -5.31
C LEU A 17 33.89 17.11 -6.81
N VAL A 18 34.18 16.03 -7.53
CA VAL A 18 34.00 16.01 -8.99
C VAL A 18 32.52 15.97 -9.35
N LEU A 19 32.20 16.44 -10.54
CA LEU A 19 30.85 16.58 -11.07
C LEU A 19 29.99 15.32 -10.94
N PHE A 20 30.56 14.16 -11.29
CA PHE A 20 29.91 12.87 -11.13
C PHE A 20 29.54 12.58 -9.67
N GLN A 21 30.46 12.81 -8.73
CA GLN A 21 30.22 12.57 -7.32
C GLN A 21 29.16 13.51 -6.75
N ALA A 22 29.16 14.78 -7.17
CA ALA A 22 28.13 15.73 -6.78
C ALA A 22 26.74 15.24 -7.18
N GLU A 23 26.56 14.82 -8.44
CA GLU A 23 25.29 14.28 -8.94
C GLU A 23 24.88 12.98 -8.25
N MET A 24 25.82 12.04 -8.05
CA MET A 24 25.54 10.79 -7.34
C MET A 24 25.09 11.03 -5.90
N ARG A 25 25.66 12.04 -5.22
CA ARG A 25 25.24 12.40 -3.86
C ARG A 25 23.81 12.96 -3.84
N SER A 26 23.45 13.80 -4.80
CA SER A 26 22.08 14.32 -4.93
C SER A 26 21.05 13.21 -5.19
N ARG A 27 21.35 12.28 -6.10
CA ARG A 27 20.50 11.12 -6.40
C ARG A 27 20.34 10.17 -5.22
N LEU A 28 21.44 9.88 -4.52
CA LEU A 28 21.42 9.06 -3.30
C LEU A 28 20.59 9.73 -2.21
N TRP A 29 20.78 11.02 -1.98
CA TRP A 29 20.02 11.76 -0.98
C TRP A 29 18.53 11.78 -1.28
N ALA A 30 18.14 12.06 -2.53
CA ALA A 30 16.75 12.02 -2.97
C ALA A 30 16.13 10.62 -2.72
N THR A 31 16.86 9.55 -3.06
CA THR A 31 16.42 8.18 -2.80
C THR A 31 16.26 7.88 -1.31
N ILE A 32 17.21 8.32 -0.48
CA ILE A 32 17.16 8.16 0.98
C ILE A 32 15.94 8.88 1.55
N LEU A 33 15.67 10.11 1.10
CA LEU A 33 14.47 10.85 1.52
C LEU A 33 13.19 10.09 1.19
N GLU A 34 13.09 9.53 -0.02
CA GLU A 34 11.94 8.72 -0.40
C GLU A 34 11.79 7.49 0.49
N LEU A 35 12.87 6.74 0.73
CA LEU A 35 12.84 5.57 1.61
C LEU A 35 12.46 5.94 3.05
N VAL A 36 12.99 7.03 3.61
CA VAL A 36 12.69 7.47 4.99
C VAL A 36 11.22 7.85 5.14
N VAL A 37 10.67 8.63 4.20
CA VAL A 37 9.25 9.03 4.25
C VAL A 37 8.35 7.80 4.05
N HIS A 38 8.74 6.90 3.15
CA HIS A 38 8.02 5.65 2.90
C HIS A 38 8.01 4.71 4.12
N GLU A 39 9.15 4.50 4.76
CA GLU A 39 9.23 3.66 5.97
C GLU A 39 8.45 4.26 7.14
N SER A 40 8.41 5.60 7.25
CA SER A 40 7.67 6.27 8.32
C SER A 40 6.17 5.96 8.30
N ILE A 41 5.57 5.68 7.14
CA ILE A 41 4.15 5.32 7.06
C ILE A 41 3.89 3.81 7.19
N ASP A 42 4.89 2.97 6.93
CA ASP A 42 4.74 1.51 7.00
C ASP A 42 4.97 0.98 8.42
N SER A 43 5.97 1.53 9.09
CA SER A 43 6.28 1.24 10.48
C SER A 43 5.41 2.09 11.39
N SER A 44 4.26 1.57 11.82
CA SER A 44 3.29 2.29 12.67
C SER A 44 3.84 2.83 14.01
N SER A 45 5.05 2.44 14.38
CA SER A 45 5.79 2.85 15.58
C SER A 45 6.94 3.83 15.33
N MET A 46 7.29 4.15 14.07
CA MET A 46 8.41 5.04 13.77
C MET A 46 7.92 6.42 13.28
N PRO A 47 8.05 7.48 14.10
CA PRO A 47 7.75 8.82 13.63
C PRO A 47 8.72 9.22 12.51
N LEU A 48 8.30 10.15 11.65
CA LEU A 48 9.20 10.72 10.64
C LEU A 48 10.30 11.52 11.34
N MET A 49 11.52 10.96 11.36
CA MET A 49 12.67 11.51 12.07
C MET A 49 13.41 12.64 11.33
N ILE A 50 12.92 13.02 10.14
CA ILE A 50 13.52 14.08 9.32
C ILE A 50 12.51 15.17 9.00
N SER A 51 12.96 16.41 9.09
CA SER A 51 12.24 17.63 8.79
C SER A 51 12.81 18.30 7.54
N PRO A 52 12.02 19.08 6.77
CA PRO A 52 12.53 19.86 5.65
C PRO A 52 13.68 20.81 5.99
N ARG A 53 13.87 21.15 7.28
CA ARG A 53 14.96 22.02 7.76
C ARG A 53 16.29 21.29 7.96
N ASP A 54 16.28 19.96 7.91
CA ASP A 54 17.46 19.14 8.23
C ASP A 54 18.35 18.89 7.01
N PHE A 55 17.96 19.39 5.83
CA PHE A 55 18.68 19.19 4.57
C PHE A 55 18.51 20.38 3.62
N ASP A 56 19.47 20.55 2.73
CA ASP A 56 19.47 21.64 1.75
C ASP A 56 18.54 21.28 0.57
N GLU A 57 17.98 22.27 -0.12
CA GLU A 57 16.99 22.07 -1.21
C GLU A 57 17.59 21.62 -2.55
N HIS A 58 18.71 20.88 -2.51
CA HIS A 58 19.30 20.33 -3.72
C HIS A 58 18.47 19.16 -4.29
N VAL A 59 18.47 19.05 -5.60
CA VAL A 59 17.79 17.98 -6.35
C VAL A 59 18.72 17.41 -7.42
N PRO A 60 18.52 16.15 -7.84
CA PRO A 60 19.23 15.58 -8.98
C PRO A 60 19.04 16.38 -10.26
N HIS A 61 19.99 16.32 -11.18
CA HIS A 61 19.78 16.85 -12.52
C HIS A 61 19.07 15.81 -13.41
N ASN A 62 18.24 16.29 -14.33
CA ASN A 62 17.53 15.43 -15.28
C ASN A 62 18.49 14.96 -16.39
N LEU A 63 19.29 13.95 -16.08
CA LEU A 63 20.34 13.40 -16.96
C LEU A 63 20.08 11.92 -17.20
N ASN A 64 20.56 11.39 -18.34
CA ASN A 64 20.59 9.94 -18.50
C ASN A 64 21.77 9.37 -17.73
N ASP A 65 21.65 8.12 -17.29
CA ASP A 65 22.75 7.42 -16.64
C ASP A 65 23.94 7.20 -17.57
N ALA A 66 23.65 6.96 -18.87
CA ALA A 66 24.66 6.81 -19.90
C ALA A 66 25.51 8.07 -20.13
N ASP A 67 25.05 9.25 -19.70
CA ASP A 67 25.76 10.54 -19.87
C ASP A 67 26.67 10.86 -18.66
N LEU A 68 26.69 10.02 -17.62
CA LEU A 68 27.40 10.24 -16.36
C LEU A 68 28.44 9.16 -16.10
N TRP A 69 29.70 9.57 -15.94
CA TRP A 69 30.82 8.66 -15.64
C TRP A 69 31.82 9.30 -14.67
N PRO A 70 32.62 8.51 -13.91
CA PRO A 70 33.54 9.05 -12.92
C PRO A 70 34.52 10.10 -13.46
N ASP A 71 34.95 9.96 -14.72
CA ASP A 71 35.91 10.85 -15.39
C ASP A 71 35.24 12.02 -16.14
N THR A 72 33.96 12.32 -15.88
CA THR A 72 33.24 13.43 -16.51
C THR A 72 33.92 14.76 -16.18
N LYS A 73 34.58 15.36 -17.20
CA LYS A 73 35.29 16.65 -17.08
C LYS A 73 34.38 17.87 -17.23
N GLU A 74 33.31 17.74 -18.02
CA GLU A 74 32.32 18.79 -18.28
C GLU A 74 30.94 18.30 -17.87
N PHE A 75 30.16 19.14 -17.18
CA PHE A 75 28.85 18.73 -16.69
C PHE A 75 27.89 18.54 -17.86
N PRO A 76 27.25 17.36 -18.02
CA PRO A 76 26.28 17.16 -19.08
C PRO A 76 25.14 18.17 -18.95
N THR A 77 24.62 18.68 -20.06
CA THR A 77 23.51 19.64 -20.03
C THR A 77 22.24 18.95 -19.52
N PRO A 78 21.64 19.39 -18.41
CA PRO A 78 20.38 18.83 -17.92
C PRO A 78 19.28 18.92 -18.98
N LYS A 79 18.57 17.82 -19.21
CA LYS A 79 17.46 17.78 -20.15
C LYS A 79 16.24 18.49 -19.54
N PRO A 80 15.38 19.12 -20.36
CA PRO A 80 14.11 19.66 -19.88
C PRO A 80 13.30 18.58 -19.15
N LEU A 81 12.59 18.93 -18.06
CA LEU A 81 11.81 17.94 -17.27
C LEU A 81 10.84 17.12 -18.12
N LYS A 82 10.23 17.75 -19.15
CA LYS A 82 9.34 17.10 -20.12
C LYS A 82 9.99 15.95 -20.93
N GLN A 83 11.32 15.82 -20.93
CA GLN A 83 12.02 14.72 -21.57
C GLN A 83 12.40 13.68 -20.51
N PHE A 84 11.95 12.44 -20.71
CA PHE A 84 12.26 11.33 -19.82
C PHE A 84 13.75 11.02 -19.80
N THR A 85 14.27 10.78 -18.60
CA THR A 85 15.56 10.17 -18.28
C THR A 85 15.37 9.25 -17.07
N GLU A 86 16.38 8.43 -16.77
CA GLU A 86 16.38 7.55 -15.60
C GLU A 86 16.25 8.31 -14.27
N SER A 87 16.56 9.62 -14.24
CA SER A 87 16.40 10.48 -13.04
C SER A 87 15.06 11.22 -12.98
N SER A 88 14.25 11.20 -14.04
CA SER A 88 13.03 11.99 -14.08
C SER A 88 12.03 11.60 -13.00
N ILE A 89 11.97 10.32 -12.60
CA ILE A 89 11.05 9.85 -11.56
C ILE A 89 11.43 10.38 -10.18
N GLN A 90 12.72 10.45 -9.86
CA GLN A 90 13.20 11.05 -8.60
C GLN A 90 12.80 12.54 -8.53
N LEU A 91 12.91 13.24 -9.66
CA LEU A 91 12.51 14.65 -9.74
C LEU A 91 11.00 14.84 -9.60
N LEU A 92 10.22 13.96 -10.24
CA LEU A 92 8.76 14.03 -10.22
C LEU A 92 8.21 13.73 -8.82
N ILE A 93 8.66 12.65 -8.18
CA ILE A 93 8.18 12.29 -6.84
C ILE A 93 8.61 13.32 -5.78
N ARG A 94 9.77 13.97 -5.98
CA ARG A 94 10.29 15.03 -5.10
C ARG A 94 9.36 16.23 -4.97
N GLN A 95 8.56 16.53 -6.00
CA GLN A 95 7.59 17.64 -5.98
C GLN A 95 6.52 17.46 -4.90
N SER A 96 6.08 16.23 -4.68
CA SER A 96 5.09 15.88 -3.64
C SER A 96 5.69 15.63 -2.26
N LEU A 97 7.02 15.65 -2.12
CA LEU A 97 7.72 15.29 -0.88
C LEU A 97 7.27 16.13 0.33
N PRO A 98 7.17 17.48 0.27
CA PRO A 98 6.77 18.27 1.43
C PRO A 98 5.39 17.87 1.96
N ILE A 99 4.42 17.70 1.06
CA ILE A 99 3.04 17.32 1.39
C ILE A 99 3.00 15.91 2.01
N ARG A 100 3.79 14.98 1.45
CA ARG A 100 3.91 13.61 2.01
C ARG A 100 4.59 13.59 3.38
N MET A 101 5.59 14.44 3.61
CA MET A 101 6.23 14.56 4.93
C MET A 101 5.25 15.10 5.98
N GLU A 102 4.43 16.08 5.64
CA GLU A 102 3.38 16.60 6.53
C GLU A 102 2.30 15.54 6.80
N ALA A 103 1.83 14.86 5.74
CA ALA A 103 0.90 13.75 5.87
C ALA A 103 1.46 12.64 6.77
N ALA A 104 2.72 12.22 6.58
CA ALA A 104 3.37 11.22 7.40
C ALA A 104 3.48 11.65 8.88
N LYS A 105 3.82 12.92 9.16
CA LYS A 105 3.83 13.45 10.53
C LYS A 105 2.44 13.38 11.15
N LEU A 106 1.40 13.75 10.41
CA LEU A 106 0.03 13.72 10.89
C LEU A 106 -0.45 12.28 11.15
N ILE A 107 -0.24 11.37 10.18
CA ILE A 107 -0.54 9.94 10.29
C ILE A 107 0.14 9.32 11.52
N ASN A 108 1.37 9.73 11.82
CA ASN A 108 2.17 9.24 12.95
C ASN A 108 1.99 10.02 14.26
N SER A 109 1.19 11.08 14.28
CA SER A 109 0.95 11.80 15.54
C SER A 109 0.00 11.00 16.45
N SER A 110 0.26 11.01 17.75
CA SER A 110 -0.60 10.39 18.77
C SER A 110 -1.66 11.35 19.33
N ASP A 111 -1.68 12.58 18.83
CA ASP A 111 -2.59 13.62 19.28
C ASP A 111 -4.02 13.33 18.84
N SER A 112 -4.94 13.29 19.80
CA SER A 112 -6.38 13.10 19.57
C SER A 112 -7.08 14.39 19.10
N GLY A 113 -6.40 15.53 19.16
CA GLY A 113 -6.89 16.85 18.74
C GLY A 113 -6.67 17.19 17.27
N GLN A 114 -6.33 16.22 16.42
CA GLN A 114 -6.10 16.46 14.99
C GLN A 114 -7.33 17.10 14.34
N SER A 115 -7.13 18.26 13.71
CA SER A 115 -8.20 18.93 13.00
C SER A 115 -8.55 18.15 11.73
N TYR A 116 -9.79 17.67 11.66
CA TYR A 116 -10.34 17.06 10.45
C TYR A 116 -10.16 17.95 9.21
N ASN A 117 -10.16 19.28 9.40
CA ASN A 117 -9.89 20.24 8.33
C ASN A 117 -8.46 20.12 7.77
N THR A 118 -7.45 19.87 8.62
CA THR A 118 -6.07 19.65 8.16
C THR A 118 -5.96 18.37 7.34
N VAL A 119 -6.69 17.32 7.74
CA VAL A 119 -6.78 16.05 6.99
C VAL A 119 -7.41 16.27 5.62
N LEU A 120 -8.52 17.02 5.55
CA LEU A 120 -9.17 17.38 4.30
C LEU A 120 -8.25 18.19 3.38
N GLN A 121 -7.52 19.16 3.93
CA GLN A 121 -6.58 19.98 3.16
C GLN A 121 -5.44 19.12 2.57
N LEU A 122 -4.74 18.36 3.41
CA LEU A 122 -3.63 17.50 2.96
C LEU A 122 -4.08 16.44 1.95
N ALA A 123 -5.26 15.84 2.16
CA ALA A 123 -5.82 14.89 1.22
C ALA A 123 -6.16 15.55 -0.13
N THR A 124 -6.69 16.78 -0.11
CA THR A 124 -6.94 17.57 -1.33
C THR A 124 -5.64 17.86 -2.07
N ASP A 125 -4.59 18.26 -1.36
CA ASP A 125 -3.28 18.55 -1.95
C ASP A 125 -2.63 17.30 -2.55
N LEU A 126 -2.76 16.14 -1.89
CA LEU A 126 -2.33 14.85 -2.43
C LEU A 126 -3.16 14.43 -3.65
N GLN A 127 -4.47 14.66 -3.65
CA GLN A 127 -5.32 14.39 -4.81
C GLN A 127 -4.95 15.28 -6.01
N ASN A 128 -4.61 16.54 -5.76
CA ASN A 128 -4.08 17.45 -6.77
C ASN A 128 -2.77 16.89 -7.33
N ALA A 129 -1.84 16.47 -6.45
CA ALA A 129 -0.60 15.83 -6.86
C ALA A 129 -0.81 14.57 -7.71
N CYS A 130 -1.81 13.73 -7.40
CA CYS A 130 -2.17 12.59 -8.25
C CYS A 130 -2.64 13.03 -9.65
N ARG A 131 -3.45 14.11 -9.74
CA ARG A 131 -3.93 14.63 -11.04
C ARG A 131 -2.79 15.24 -11.85
N ASP A 132 -1.93 16.02 -11.20
CA ASP A 132 -0.75 16.62 -11.82
C ASP A 132 0.20 15.54 -12.33
N LEU A 133 0.44 14.50 -11.53
CA LEU A 133 1.20 13.32 -11.91
C LEU A 133 0.60 12.64 -13.15
N ALA A 134 -0.70 12.35 -13.15
CA ALA A 134 -1.38 11.71 -14.27
C ALA A 134 -1.30 12.56 -15.55
N ALA A 135 -1.56 13.87 -15.45
CA ALA A 135 -1.45 14.81 -16.57
C ALA A 135 -0.01 14.90 -17.09
N TYR A 136 0.98 14.90 -16.20
CA TYR A 136 2.39 14.94 -16.54
C TYR A 136 2.80 13.71 -17.36
N PHE A 137 2.47 12.50 -16.88
CA PHE A 137 2.72 11.27 -17.63
C PHE A 137 2.02 11.28 -18.99
N GLN A 138 0.78 11.74 -19.06
CA GLN A 138 0.01 11.79 -20.31
C GLN A 138 0.59 12.78 -21.32
N LEU A 139 1.04 13.95 -20.87
CA LEU A 139 1.51 15.01 -21.75
C LEU A 139 2.95 14.78 -22.24
N HIS A 140 3.81 14.27 -21.36
CA HIS A 140 5.25 14.26 -21.59
C HIS A 140 5.79 12.88 -21.92
N TRP A 141 5.21 11.82 -21.35
CA TRP A 141 5.64 10.44 -21.55
C TRP A 141 4.49 9.54 -22.04
N PRO A 142 3.79 9.93 -23.14
CA PRO A 142 2.64 9.18 -23.65
C PRO A 142 3.03 7.85 -24.29
N GLN A 143 4.32 7.66 -24.62
CA GLN A 143 4.80 6.42 -25.21
C GLN A 143 4.79 5.33 -24.15
N TYR A 144 3.94 4.32 -24.37
CA TYR A 144 3.75 3.13 -23.55
C TYR A 144 5.00 2.24 -23.56
N SER A 145 6.09 2.71 -22.96
CA SER A 145 7.18 1.82 -22.58
C SER A 145 6.78 1.05 -21.32
N ALA A 146 7.25 -0.18 -21.15
CA ALA A 146 6.97 -0.97 -19.95
C ALA A 146 7.49 -0.26 -18.68
N GLU A 147 8.62 0.44 -18.82
CA GLU A 147 9.32 1.15 -17.75
C GLU A 147 8.50 2.35 -17.24
N THR A 148 7.96 3.18 -18.14
CA THR A 148 7.13 4.33 -17.75
C THR A 148 5.80 3.91 -17.13
N ALA A 149 5.26 2.75 -17.54
CA ALA A 149 4.03 2.20 -16.98
C ALA A 149 4.20 1.78 -15.51
N LEU A 150 5.31 1.12 -15.16
CA LEU A 150 5.65 0.81 -13.76
C LEU A 150 5.68 2.08 -12.93
N HIS A 151 6.47 3.07 -13.34
CA HIS A 151 6.67 4.29 -12.57
C HIS A 151 5.37 5.06 -12.36
N ARG A 152 4.53 5.17 -13.39
CA ARG A 152 3.22 5.83 -13.30
C ARG A 152 2.32 5.16 -12.25
N LYS A 153 2.14 3.83 -12.36
CA LYS A 153 1.28 3.08 -11.44
C LYS A 153 1.85 3.09 -10.02
N PHE A 154 3.17 2.91 -9.89
CA PHE A 154 3.86 2.93 -8.60
C PHE A 154 3.67 4.28 -7.88
N THR A 155 4.00 5.38 -8.55
CA THR A 155 3.88 6.72 -7.95
C THR A 155 2.43 7.11 -7.61
N ASP A 156 1.45 6.72 -8.45
CA ASP A 156 0.03 6.93 -8.14
C ASP A 156 -0.42 6.14 -6.90
N MET A 157 -0.07 4.84 -6.81
CA MET A 157 -0.37 4.04 -5.61
C MET A 157 0.24 4.64 -4.35
N GLN A 158 1.49 5.11 -4.43
CA GLN A 158 2.19 5.71 -3.30
C GLN A 158 1.42 6.93 -2.77
N LEU A 159 1.02 7.87 -3.64
CA LEU A 159 0.27 9.06 -3.23
C LEU A 159 -1.11 8.72 -2.65
N ARG A 160 -1.85 7.81 -3.30
CA ARG A 160 -3.17 7.37 -2.83
C ARG A 160 -3.12 6.68 -1.48
N ARG A 161 -2.02 6.01 -1.16
CA ARG A 161 -1.86 5.40 0.15
C ARG A 161 -1.79 6.45 1.27
N TYR A 162 -1.15 7.60 1.07
CA TYR A 162 -1.19 8.69 2.07
C TYR A 162 -2.62 9.21 2.27
N ILE A 163 -3.37 9.41 1.18
CA ILE A 163 -4.78 9.83 1.23
C ILE A 163 -5.61 8.84 2.06
N LEU A 164 -5.45 7.55 1.78
CA LEU A 164 -6.13 6.47 2.50
C LEU A 164 -5.78 6.51 3.99
N LEU A 165 -4.49 6.57 4.34
CA LEU A 165 -4.03 6.54 5.74
C LEU A 165 -4.46 7.77 6.54
N LEU A 166 -4.50 8.95 5.90
CA LEU A 166 -5.01 10.19 6.51
C LEU A 166 -6.49 10.09 6.88
N HIS A 167 -7.31 9.53 6.00
CA HIS A 167 -8.75 9.41 6.21
C HIS A 167 -9.17 8.19 7.03
N ARG A 168 -8.29 7.20 7.19
CA ARG A 168 -8.58 5.92 7.86
C ARG A 168 -9.20 6.07 9.27
N PRO A 169 -8.68 6.94 10.18
CA PRO A 169 -9.29 7.12 11.49
C PRO A 169 -10.74 7.64 11.41
N TYR A 170 -11.02 8.50 10.44
CA TYR A 170 -12.33 9.11 10.25
C TYR A 170 -13.30 8.17 9.52
N MET A 171 -12.82 7.32 8.61
CA MET A 171 -13.63 6.22 8.06
C MET A 171 -14.18 5.33 9.17
N LEU A 172 -13.39 5.05 10.20
CA LEU A 172 -13.83 4.25 11.35
C LEU A 172 -14.88 4.98 12.19
N GLN A 173 -14.64 6.27 12.44
CA GLN A 173 -15.61 7.12 13.14
C GLN A 173 -16.92 7.26 12.35
N ALA A 174 -16.90 7.13 11.01
CA ALA A 174 -18.10 7.21 10.18
C ALA A 174 -19.16 6.14 10.49
N GLN A 175 -18.79 5.05 11.17
CA GLN A 175 -19.75 4.04 11.65
C GLN A 175 -20.65 4.56 12.77
N GLN A 176 -20.19 5.56 13.53
CA GLN A 176 -20.89 6.14 14.67
C GLN A 176 -21.33 7.59 14.40
N ASP A 177 -20.64 8.28 13.50
CA ASP A 177 -20.85 9.69 13.22
C ASP A 177 -20.91 9.95 11.69
N PRO A 178 -22.11 10.22 11.13
CA PRO A 178 -22.30 10.45 9.70
C PRO A 178 -21.48 11.59 9.11
N ARG A 179 -20.97 12.53 9.93
CA ARG A 179 -20.13 13.65 9.46
C ARG A 179 -18.86 13.18 8.75
N PHE A 180 -18.38 11.98 9.06
CA PHE A 180 -17.17 11.42 8.47
C PHE A 180 -17.41 10.55 7.23
N TYR A 181 -18.63 10.52 6.68
CA TYR A 181 -18.96 9.74 5.48
C TYR A 181 -18.08 10.09 4.27
N LEU A 182 -17.67 11.36 4.14
CA LEU A 182 -16.72 11.79 3.11
C LEU A 182 -15.39 11.03 3.20
N SER A 183 -14.88 10.79 4.41
CA SER A 183 -13.63 10.05 4.62
C SER A 183 -13.77 8.57 4.27
N ARG A 184 -14.89 7.96 4.62
CA ARG A 184 -15.23 6.60 4.18
C ARG A 184 -15.19 6.51 2.64
N LYS A 185 -15.86 7.43 1.95
CA LYS A 185 -15.86 7.49 0.47
C LYS A 185 -14.44 7.66 -0.10
N ILE A 186 -13.66 8.61 0.41
CA ILE A 186 -12.29 8.87 -0.09
C ILE A 186 -11.37 7.65 0.12
N CYS A 187 -11.48 6.97 1.27
CA CYS A 187 -10.73 5.74 1.53
C CYS A 187 -11.07 4.66 0.50
N VAL A 188 -12.36 4.42 0.24
CA VAL A 188 -12.82 3.40 -0.71
C VAL A 188 -12.37 3.72 -2.13
N GLU A 189 -12.53 4.96 -2.60
CA GLU A 189 -12.07 5.38 -3.93
C GLU A 189 -10.56 5.19 -4.10
N SER A 190 -9.78 5.60 -3.09
CA SER A 190 -8.32 5.45 -3.09
C SER A 190 -7.91 3.97 -3.10
N ALA A 191 -8.55 3.14 -2.26
CA ALA A 191 -8.29 1.72 -2.18
C ALA A 191 -8.68 0.98 -3.46
N MET A 192 -9.81 1.33 -4.08
CA MET A 192 -10.25 0.72 -5.34
C MET A 192 -9.30 1.03 -6.50
N ILE A 193 -8.78 2.26 -6.59
CA ILE A 193 -7.81 2.60 -7.63
C ILE A 193 -6.51 1.83 -7.41
N ILE A 194 -5.99 1.78 -6.17
CA ILE A 194 -4.81 0.96 -5.87
C ILE A 194 -5.07 -0.51 -6.19
N ALA A 195 -6.21 -1.07 -5.78
CA ALA A 195 -6.59 -2.46 -6.03
C ALA A 195 -6.73 -2.78 -7.52
N SER A 196 -7.19 -1.84 -8.35
CA SER A 196 -7.32 -2.04 -9.80
C SER A 196 -6.00 -2.40 -10.48
N TYR A 197 -4.86 -1.99 -9.92
CA TYR A 197 -3.55 -2.39 -10.45
C TYR A 197 -3.21 -3.88 -10.22
N ALA A 198 -3.94 -4.60 -9.36
CA ALA A 198 -3.86 -6.05 -9.25
C ALA A 198 -4.52 -6.78 -10.42
N GLU A 199 -5.39 -6.14 -11.21
CA GLU A 199 -6.08 -6.80 -12.33
C GLU A 199 -5.10 -7.30 -13.41
N SER A 200 -3.95 -6.64 -13.56
CA SER A 200 -2.88 -7.10 -14.46
C SER A 200 -2.04 -8.24 -13.88
N LEU A 201 -2.11 -8.48 -12.56
CA LEU A 201 -1.41 -9.59 -11.91
C LEU A 201 -2.21 -10.87 -12.14
N GLN A 202 -1.70 -11.74 -13.01
CA GLN A 202 -2.29 -13.02 -13.36
C GLN A 202 -1.28 -14.15 -13.14
N LEU A 203 -1.34 -14.79 -11.99
CA LEU A 203 -0.54 -15.96 -11.66
C LEU A 203 -1.38 -17.26 -11.79
N PRO A 204 -0.75 -18.38 -12.19
CA PRO A 204 0.65 -18.48 -12.62
C PRO A 204 0.84 -17.90 -14.04
N SER A 205 1.89 -17.09 -14.23
CA SER A 205 2.29 -16.58 -15.55
C SER A 205 3.81 -16.66 -15.71
N GLN A 206 4.24 -16.95 -16.95
CA GLN A 206 5.66 -16.96 -17.33
C GLN A 206 6.19 -15.54 -17.63
N CYS A 207 5.29 -14.61 -17.97
CA CYS A 207 5.64 -13.24 -18.29
C CYS A 207 4.86 -12.29 -17.38
N LEU A 208 5.54 -11.73 -16.39
CA LEU A 208 5.03 -10.67 -15.54
C LEU A 208 5.62 -9.34 -16.00
N ASP A 209 4.78 -8.30 -16.05
CA ASP A 209 5.25 -6.93 -16.14
C ASP A 209 5.98 -6.51 -14.85
N ASP A 210 6.76 -5.44 -14.92
CA ASP A 210 7.63 -5.04 -13.81
C ASP A 210 6.84 -4.68 -12.53
N LEU A 211 5.63 -4.14 -12.65
CA LEU A 211 4.80 -3.86 -11.48
C LEU A 211 4.32 -5.15 -10.83
N SER A 212 3.85 -6.10 -11.63
CA SER A 212 3.46 -7.43 -11.14
C SER A 212 4.64 -8.13 -10.46
N ARG A 213 5.85 -8.07 -11.05
CA ARG A 213 7.08 -8.59 -10.42
C ARG A 213 7.37 -7.90 -9.09
N LEU A 214 7.28 -6.57 -9.06
CA LEU A 214 7.48 -5.79 -7.83
C LEU A 214 6.49 -6.23 -6.74
N MET A 215 5.19 -6.32 -7.03
CA MET A 215 4.18 -6.75 -6.05
C MET A 215 4.43 -8.17 -5.51
N VAL A 216 4.80 -9.10 -6.39
CA VAL A 216 5.07 -10.51 -6.04
C VAL A 216 6.34 -10.66 -5.21
N MET A 217 7.41 -9.93 -5.55
CA MET A 217 8.74 -10.13 -4.94
C MET A 217 8.99 -9.23 -3.73
N SER A 218 8.33 -8.07 -3.61
CA SER A 218 8.60 -7.09 -2.56
C SER A 218 7.70 -7.24 -1.34
N THR A 219 8.24 -6.92 -0.16
CA THR A 219 7.51 -6.88 1.12
C THR A 219 7.11 -5.46 1.49
N GLY A 220 6.35 -5.34 2.58
CA GLY A 220 5.93 -4.04 3.10
C GLY A 220 5.12 -3.28 2.04
N PRO A 221 5.45 -2.02 1.78
CA PRO A 221 4.55 -1.11 1.06
C PRO A 221 4.69 -1.19 -0.47
N PHE A 222 5.80 -1.75 -0.95
CA PHE A 222 6.02 -2.04 -2.38
C PHE A 222 5.10 -3.15 -2.92
N SER A 223 4.42 -3.87 -2.02
CA SER A 223 3.40 -4.85 -2.39
C SER A 223 2.14 -4.23 -3.01
N GLY A 224 2.00 -2.89 -2.99
CA GLY A 224 0.99 -2.14 -3.74
C GLY A 224 -0.42 -2.61 -3.44
N SER A 225 -1.11 -3.12 -4.46
CA SER A 225 -2.48 -3.66 -4.37
C SER A 225 -2.64 -4.81 -3.39
N LEU A 226 -1.56 -5.55 -3.08
CA LEU A 226 -1.58 -6.68 -2.14
C LEU A 226 -1.31 -6.25 -0.68
N HIS A 227 -1.32 -4.94 -0.42
CA HIS A 227 -1.08 -4.38 0.91
C HIS A 227 -2.30 -4.51 1.82
N LEU A 228 -2.05 -4.68 3.13
CA LEU A 228 -3.09 -4.89 4.14
C LEU A 228 -4.03 -3.68 4.29
N ASP A 229 -3.52 -2.46 4.10
CA ASP A 229 -4.32 -1.23 4.14
C ASP A 229 -5.45 -1.24 3.10
N VAL A 230 -5.15 -1.72 1.88
CA VAL A 230 -6.11 -1.81 0.77
C VAL A 230 -7.17 -2.86 1.09
N ILE A 231 -6.71 -4.06 1.46
CA ILE A 231 -7.58 -5.19 1.85
C ILE A 231 -8.52 -4.80 2.99
N THR A 232 -7.99 -4.14 4.02
CA THR A 232 -8.77 -3.78 5.22
C THR A 232 -9.82 -2.72 4.92
N VAL A 233 -9.48 -1.68 4.15
CA VAL A 233 -10.45 -0.63 3.77
C VAL A 233 -11.59 -1.21 2.93
N LEU A 234 -11.26 -2.01 1.92
CA LEU A 234 -12.27 -2.62 1.05
C LEU A 234 -13.14 -3.65 1.81
N GLY A 235 -12.53 -4.49 2.66
CA GLY A 235 -13.26 -5.42 3.51
C GLY A 235 -14.17 -4.71 4.52
N LEU A 236 -13.69 -3.63 5.13
CA LEU A 236 -14.47 -2.81 6.06
C LEU A 236 -15.66 -2.15 5.38
N GLU A 237 -15.48 -1.65 4.15
CA GLU A 237 -16.58 -1.06 3.40
C GLU A 237 -17.70 -2.06 3.14
N VAL A 238 -17.35 -3.24 2.60
CA VAL A 238 -18.35 -4.28 2.27
C VAL A 238 -19.06 -4.77 3.54
N THR A 239 -18.32 -5.01 4.61
CA THR A 239 -18.89 -5.46 5.89
C THR A 239 -19.75 -4.38 6.55
N SER A 240 -19.39 -3.10 6.46
CA SER A 240 -20.19 -2.00 6.99
C SER A 240 -21.51 -1.86 6.24
N GLN A 241 -21.49 -1.88 4.90
CA GLN A 241 -22.71 -1.85 4.09
C GLN A 241 -23.64 -3.03 4.40
N LEU A 242 -23.09 -4.24 4.58
CA LEU A 242 -23.85 -5.43 4.94
C LEU A 242 -24.58 -5.25 6.28
N LYS A 243 -23.87 -4.80 7.31
CA LYS A 243 -24.43 -4.55 8.64
C LYS A 243 -25.53 -3.48 8.61
N GLU A 244 -25.31 -2.39 7.89
CA GLU A 244 -26.28 -1.31 7.69
C GLU A 244 -27.57 -1.81 7.03
N THR A 245 -27.46 -2.67 6.01
CA THR A 245 -28.65 -3.26 5.35
C THR A 245 -29.40 -4.28 6.23
N THR A 246 -28.71 -5.04 7.08
CA THR A 246 -29.35 -6.00 8.00
C THR A 246 -30.15 -5.29 9.10
N THR A 247 -29.74 -4.11 9.54
CA THR A 247 -30.47 -3.34 10.57
C THR A 247 -31.79 -2.71 10.07
N GLY A 248 -32.01 -2.64 8.75
CA GLY A 248 -33.17 -1.98 8.14
C GLY A 248 -34.33 -2.88 7.72
N SER A 249 -34.20 -4.21 7.81
CA SER A 249 -35.26 -5.13 7.35
C SER A 249 -36.43 -5.20 8.35
N SER A 250 -37.57 -4.61 7.98
CA SER A 250 -38.85 -4.63 8.72
C SER A 250 -39.35 -6.07 9.00
N GLU A 251 -39.91 -6.28 10.20
CA GLU A 251 -40.48 -7.54 10.72
C GLU A 251 -41.68 -8.09 9.92
N THR A 252 -42.14 -7.37 8.90
CA THR A 252 -43.26 -7.77 8.05
C THR A 252 -42.76 -8.53 6.84
N GLY A 253 -42.98 -9.86 6.82
CA GLY A 253 -42.56 -10.81 5.78
C GLY A 253 -43.14 -10.61 4.37
N GLN A 254 -43.23 -9.38 3.88
CA GLN A 254 -43.43 -9.04 2.48
C GLN A 254 -42.08 -8.85 1.79
N LEU A 255 -41.91 -9.52 0.65
CA LEU A 255 -40.81 -9.35 -0.31
C LEU A 255 -40.88 -7.97 -1.00
N ILE A 256 -40.76 -6.90 -0.22
CA ILE A 256 -40.50 -5.58 -0.79
C ILE A 256 -38.99 -5.52 -1.00
N THR A 257 -38.57 -5.62 -2.26
CA THR A 257 -37.19 -5.36 -2.65
C THR A 257 -36.89 -3.89 -2.37
N ASP A 258 -36.16 -3.61 -1.29
CA ASP A 258 -35.69 -2.28 -0.97
C ASP A 258 -34.73 -1.79 -2.08
N PRO A 259 -35.07 -0.75 -2.85
CA PRO A 259 -34.21 -0.23 -3.91
C PRO A 259 -32.82 0.17 -3.38
N LEU A 260 -32.74 0.63 -2.12
CA LEU A 260 -31.48 1.00 -1.49
C LEU A 260 -30.62 -0.25 -1.21
N ALA A 261 -31.21 -1.34 -0.73
CA ALA A 261 -30.52 -2.61 -0.55
C ALA A 261 -29.99 -3.18 -1.88
N GLU A 262 -30.76 -3.10 -2.96
CA GLU A 262 -30.32 -3.54 -4.30
C GLU A 262 -29.18 -2.65 -4.84
N MET A 263 -29.24 -1.34 -4.66
CA MET A 263 -28.15 -0.43 -5.01
C MET A 263 -26.87 -0.74 -4.22
N SER A 264 -26.98 -0.90 -2.90
CA SER A 264 -25.85 -1.27 -2.04
C SER A 264 -25.26 -2.62 -2.43
N LYS A 265 -26.08 -3.59 -2.83
CA LYS A 265 -25.61 -4.89 -3.36
C LYS A 265 -24.84 -4.73 -4.67
N ALA A 266 -25.37 -3.93 -5.61
CA ALA A 266 -24.71 -3.66 -6.88
C ALA A 266 -23.35 -2.95 -6.70
N GLN A 267 -23.23 -2.07 -5.71
CA GLN A 267 -21.99 -1.35 -5.40
C GLN A 267 -20.90 -2.25 -4.78
N ARG A 268 -21.27 -3.28 -4.01
CA ARG A 268 -20.32 -4.21 -3.38
C ARG A 268 -19.68 -5.20 -4.36
N GLY A 269 -20.40 -5.57 -5.42
CA GLY A 269 -19.96 -6.60 -6.37
C GLY A 269 -18.53 -6.41 -6.89
N PRO A 270 -18.17 -5.23 -7.44
CA PRO A 270 -16.80 -4.95 -7.88
C PRO A 270 -15.74 -5.06 -6.77
N ILE A 271 -16.07 -4.62 -5.54
CA ILE A 271 -15.16 -4.68 -4.39
C ILE A 271 -14.89 -6.14 -4.00
N ILE A 272 -15.94 -6.97 -3.94
CA ILE A 272 -15.81 -8.39 -3.62
C ILE A 272 -14.96 -9.10 -4.69
N ARG A 273 -15.22 -8.84 -5.98
CA ARG A 273 -14.46 -9.45 -7.07
C ARG A 273 -12.97 -9.13 -7.01
N ILE A 274 -12.59 -7.88 -6.74
CA ILE A 274 -11.17 -7.53 -6.66
C ILE A 274 -10.52 -8.12 -5.41
N LEU A 275 -11.25 -8.23 -4.28
CA LEU A 275 -10.76 -8.91 -3.08
C LEU A 275 -10.57 -10.42 -3.32
N GLU A 276 -11.49 -11.08 -4.02
CA GLU A 276 -11.36 -12.48 -4.41
C GLU A 276 -10.16 -12.69 -5.35
N HIS A 277 -10.03 -11.84 -6.37
CA HIS A 277 -8.87 -11.86 -7.27
C HIS A 277 -7.55 -11.70 -6.51
N ILE A 278 -7.45 -10.71 -5.62
CA ILE A 278 -6.27 -10.52 -4.77
C ILE A 278 -6.00 -11.77 -3.94
N ASN A 279 -7.02 -12.36 -3.30
CA ASN A 279 -6.85 -13.57 -2.49
C ASN A 279 -6.30 -14.75 -3.29
N ASP A 280 -6.80 -14.94 -4.50
CA ASP A 280 -6.34 -15.97 -5.44
C ASP A 280 -4.89 -15.72 -5.84
N GLN A 281 -4.54 -14.49 -6.21
CA GLN A 281 -3.15 -14.12 -6.54
C GLN A 281 -2.21 -14.37 -5.35
N MET A 282 -2.64 -14.11 -4.12
CA MET A 282 -1.82 -14.36 -2.93
C MET A 282 -1.58 -15.85 -2.66
N LEU A 283 -2.56 -16.72 -2.92
CA LEU A 283 -2.36 -18.16 -2.86
C LEU A 283 -1.39 -18.65 -3.94
N GLN A 284 -1.47 -18.08 -5.14
CA GLN A 284 -0.52 -18.39 -6.21
C GLN A 284 0.91 -17.94 -5.87
N ILE A 285 1.07 -16.81 -5.19
CA ILE A 285 2.38 -16.38 -4.66
C ILE A 285 2.94 -17.42 -3.68
N VAL A 286 2.09 -18.00 -2.83
CA VAL A 286 2.48 -19.12 -1.95
C VAL A 286 2.87 -20.37 -2.77
N ALA A 287 2.17 -20.64 -3.87
CA ALA A 287 2.50 -21.73 -4.79
C ALA A 287 3.83 -21.54 -5.53
N LEU A 288 4.32 -20.29 -5.65
CA LEU A 288 5.66 -19.98 -6.15
C LEU A 288 6.77 -20.18 -5.10
N GLY A 289 6.44 -20.68 -3.90
CA GLY A 289 7.41 -20.87 -2.83
C GLY A 289 7.72 -19.60 -2.04
N ILE A 290 6.89 -18.55 -2.15
CA ILE A 290 7.05 -17.31 -1.40
C ILE A 290 6.14 -17.36 -0.15
N ALA A 291 6.73 -17.47 1.04
CA ALA A 291 6.01 -17.67 2.31
C ALA A 291 5.27 -16.41 2.81
N ARG A 292 4.15 -16.06 2.18
CA ARG A 292 3.31 -14.88 2.52
C ARG A 292 1.93 -15.26 3.05
N PHE A 293 1.90 -16.08 4.09
CA PHE A 293 0.65 -16.68 4.58
C PHE A 293 -0.27 -15.67 5.25
N LYS A 294 0.28 -14.77 6.06
CA LYS A 294 -0.49 -13.88 6.95
C LYS A 294 -1.58 -13.08 6.24
N ARG A 295 -1.24 -12.42 5.14
CA ARG A 295 -2.16 -11.56 4.39
C ARG A 295 -3.22 -12.38 3.63
N TYR A 296 -2.85 -13.55 3.11
CA TYR A 296 -3.80 -14.48 2.48
C TYR A 296 -4.81 -15.03 3.51
N ILE A 297 -4.33 -15.46 4.68
CA ILE A 297 -5.19 -15.94 5.77
C ILE A 297 -6.16 -14.84 6.20
N PHE A 298 -5.64 -13.62 6.44
CA PHE A 298 -6.46 -12.48 6.82
C PHE A 298 -7.55 -12.15 5.79
N LEU A 299 -7.20 -12.10 4.50
CA LEU A 299 -8.17 -11.83 3.44
C LEU A 299 -9.18 -12.98 3.25
N SER A 300 -8.73 -14.23 3.39
CA SER A 300 -9.62 -15.39 3.37
C SER A 300 -10.68 -15.34 4.48
N VAL A 301 -10.30 -14.85 5.67
CA VAL A 301 -11.23 -14.63 6.79
C VAL A 301 -12.20 -13.48 6.49
N ILE A 302 -11.73 -12.36 5.93
CA ILE A 302 -12.61 -11.25 5.49
C ILE A 302 -13.65 -11.74 4.47
N LEU A 303 -13.22 -12.49 3.45
CA LEU A 303 -14.11 -13.05 2.44
C LEU A 303 -15.12 -14.04 3.05
N CYS A 304 -14.70 -14.84 4.02
CA CYS A 304 -15.60 -15.72 4.79
C CYS A 304 -16.67 -14.91 5.54
N GLN A 305 -16.27 -13.84 6.23
CA GLN A 305 -17.19 -12.95 6.94
C GLN A 305 -18.19 -12.27 5.99
N ILE A 306 -17.72 -11.77 4.84
CA ILE A 306 -18.58 -11.16 3.81
C ILE A 306 -19.64 -12.17 3.33
N ARG A 307 -19.23 -13.39 2.98
CA ARG A 307 -20.15 -14.45 2.53
C ARG A 307 -21.16 -14.84 3.60
N ALA A 308 -20.73 -14.93 4.87
CA ALA A 308 -21.62 -15.25 5.99
C ALA A 308 -22.67 -14.15 6.24
N LEU A 309 -22.26 -12.88 6.12
CA LEU A 309 -23.17 -11.74 6.20
C LEU A 309 -24.15 -11.70 5.02
N GLU A 310 -23.69 -12.00 3.79
CA GLU A 310 -24.56 -12.08 2.61
C GLU A 310 -25.60 -13.20 2.72
N SER A 311 -25.28 -14.30 3.38
CA SER A 311 -26.22 -15.40 3.64
C SER A 311 -27.13 -15.17 4.85
N GLY A 312 -27.00 -14.04 5.55
CA GLY A 312 -27.79 -13.74 6.76
C GLY A 312 -27.43 -14.58 7.98
N THR A 313 -26.22 -15.17 8.01
CA THR A 313 -25.76 -15.99 9.13
C THR A 313 -25.47 -15.12 10.35
N ARG A 314 -26.09 -15.44 11.49
CA ARG A 314 -25.92 -14.68 12.75
C ARG A 314 -24.65 -15.06 13.51
N GLU A 315 -24.34 -16.35 13.58
CA GLU A 315 -23.15 -16.86 14.28
C GLU A 315 -21.96 -16.98 13.32
N ILE A 316 -21.21 -15.89 13.16
CA ILE A 316 -20.11 -15.80 12.19
C ILE A 316 -18.78 -16.28 12.78
N GLN A 317 -18.57 -16.16 14.09
CA GLN A 317 -17.30 -16.46 14.77
C GLN A 317 -16.79 -17.89 14.51
N PRO A 318 -17.60 -18.96 14.60
CA PRO A 318 -17.12 -20.32 14.31
C PRO A 318 -16.67 -20.49 12.85
N LEU A 319 -17.35 -19.82 11.90
CA LEU A 319 -16.99 -19.86 10.49
C LEU A 319 -15.66 -19.17 10.23
N MET A 320 -15.39 -18.05 10.91
CA MET A 320 -14.12 -17.35 10.80
C MET A 320 -12.95 -18.16 11.36
N ILE A 321 -13.12 -18.79 12.53
CA ILE A 321 -12.10 -19.69 13.10
C ILE A 321 -11.80 -20.84 12.14
N LYS A 322 -12.85 -21.45 11.57
CA LYS A 322 -12.70 -22.49 10.55
C LYS A 322 -11.94 -21.96 9.33
N ALA A 323 -12.25 -20.75 8.85
CA ALA A 323 -11.56 -20.12 7.73
C ALA A 323 -10.07 -19.87 8.02
N VAL A 324 -9.69 -19.49 9.25
CA VAL A 324 -8.29 -19.40 9.66
C VAL A 324 -7.58 -20.75 9.51
N HIS A 325 -8.17 -21.81 10.04
CA HIS A 325 -7.58 -23.15 9.97
C HIS A 325 -7.48 -23.67 8.52
N GLU A 326 -8.53 -23.50 7.72
CA GLU A 326 -8.56 -23.94 6.33
C GLU A 326 -7.55 -23.17 5.47
N SER A 327 -7.49 -21.84 5.61
CA SER A 327 -6.53 -21.03 4.87
C SER A 327 -5.08 -21.31 5.27
N ALA A 328 -4.80 -21.50 6.57
CA ALA A 328 -3.47 -21.92 7.04
C ALA A 328 -3.07 -23.29 6.48
N LYS A 329 -3.99 -24.25 6.46
CA LYS A 329 -3.79 -25.57 5.85
C LYS A 329 -3.52 -25.46 4.35
N ASN A 330 -4.27 -24.64 3.64
CA ASN A 330 -4.06 -24.39 2.21
C ASN A 330 -2.67 -23.83 1.95
N CYS A 331 -2.25 -22.80 2.70
CA CYS A 331 -0.89 -22.26 2.62
C CYS A 331 0.17 -23.34 2.79
N TYR A 332 0.06 -24.15 3.84
CA TYR A 332 1.02 -25.20 4.13
C TYR A 332 1.12 -26.24 3.01
N MET A 333 -0.02 -26.78 2.56
CA MET A 333 -0.07 -27.79 1.49
C MET A 333 0.47 -27.26 0.16
N THR A 334 0.07 -26.03 -0.21
CA THR A 334 0.51 -25.37 -1.44
C THR A 334 2.01 -25.06 -1.40
N PHE A 335 2.51 -24.56 -0.28
CA PHE A 335 3.92 -24.26 -0.08
C PHE A 335 4.80 -25.52 -0.11
N GLN A 336 4.38 -26.60 0.54
CA GLN A 336 5.11 -27.88 0.50
C GLN A 336 5.18 -28.46 -0.92
N SER A 337 4.07 -28.38 -1.66
CA SER A 337 4.01 -28.84 -3.04
C SER A 337 5.01 -28.08 -3.93
N SER A 338 5.16 -26.76 -3.71
CA SER A 338 6.13 -25.92 -4.43
C SER A 338 7.58 -26.35 -4.18
N GLN A 339 7.93 -26.68 -2.93
CA GLN A 339 9.29 -27.12 -2.56
C GLN A 339 9.65 -28.47 -3.20
N SER A 340 8.69 -29.39 -3.28
CA SER A 340 8.89 -30.72 -3.87
C SER A 340 9.17 -30.68 -5.38
N ILE A 341 8.70 -29.64 -6.08
CA ILE A 341 8.90 -29.43 -7.52
C ILE A 341 10.27 -28.77 -7.79
N SER A 342 10.81 -28.01 -6.82
CA SER A 342 12.02 -27.18 -6.98
C SER A 342 13.35 -27.83 -6.59
N THR A 343 13.39 -29.10 -6.18
CA THR A 343 14.67 -29.78 -5.83
C THR A 343 15.33 -30.49 -7.02
N PRO A 344 16.51 -30.04 -7.50
CA PRO A 344 17.62 -30.93 -7.81
C PRO A 344 18.33 -31.32 -6.50
N GLN A 345 18.83 -32.56 -6.42
CA GLN A 345 19.55 -33.09 -5.26
C GLN A 345 20.68 -32.15 -4.81
N GLY A 346 20.56 -31.59 -3.60
CA GLY A 346 21.60 -30.77 -2.99
C GLY A 346 21.11 -30.17 -1.67
N SER A 347 21.52 -30.77 -0.57
CA SER A 347 21.31 -30.32 0.81
C SER A 347 21.73 -28.86 0.99
N ILE A 348 21.00 -28.10 1.82
CA ILE A 348 21.59 -27.33 2.93
C ILE A 348 20.45 -26.79 3.82
N GLU A 349 20.55 -27.17 5.08
CA GLU A 349 19.89 -26.57 6.23
C GLU A 349 20.29 -25.10 6.34
N THR A 350 19.34 -24.17 6.30
CA THR A 350 19.42 -22.94 7.09
C THR A 350 18.07 -22.22 7.16
N LEU A 351 17.59 -22.05 8.39
CA LEU A 351 16.53 -21.16 8.91
C LEU A 351 15.46 -21.91 9.72
N ILE A 352 15.93 -22.64 10.73
CA ILE A 352 15.19 -22.86 11.98
C ILE A 352 15.88 -22.00 13.04
N CYS A 353 15.20 -20.92 13.43
CA CYS A 353 15.29 -20.19 14.70
C CYS A 353 14.15 -19.17 14.64
N THR A 354 13.11 -19.18 15.47
CA THR A 354 13.00 -19.60 16.86
C THR A 354 11.61 -20.17 17.13
N GLU A 355 11.56 -21.29 17.85
CA GLU A 355 10.37 -21.78 18.52
C GLU A 355 9.87 -20.73 19.53
N SER A 356 8.58 -20.40 19.43
CA SER A 356 7.77 -19.97 20.58
C SER A 356 6.52 -20.86 20.56
N PRO A 357 6.13 -21.46 21.69
CA PRO A 357 5.04 -22.43 21.73
C PRO A 357 3.73 -21.72 21.37
N LEU A 358 3.03 -22.25 20.37
CA LEU A 358 1.64 -22.01 19.96
C LEU A 358 0.83 -21.13 20.92
N GLY A 359 1.06 -19.83 20.84
CA GLY A 359 0.21 -18.75 21.30
C GLY A 359 0.23 -17.76 20.16
N LEU A 360 -0.70 -17.93 19.21
CA LEU A 360 -0.94 -16.92 18.18
C LEU A 360 -1.58 -15.73 18.89
N ASP A 361 -0.73 -14.91 19.50
CA ASP A 361 -1.12 -13.65 20.08
C ASP A 361 -1.47 -12.71 18.92
N PHE A 362 -2.77 -12.61 18.64
CA PHE A 362 -3.29 -11.73 17.59
C PHE A 362 -2.92 -10.26 17.86
N ASP A 363 -2.57 -9.89 19.10
CA ASP A 363 -2.06 -8.55 19.45
C ASP A 363 -0.67 -8.26 18.84
N LEU A 364 0.16 -9.29 18.62
CA LEU A 364 1.49 -9.16 18.01
C LEU A 364 1.45 -9.19 16.47
N MET A 365 0.34 -9.64 15.87
CA MET A 365 0.20 -9.69 14.41
C MET A 365 0.02 -8.31 13.78
N VAL A 366 -0.08 -7.25 14.56
CA VAL A 366 -0.60 -6.00 14.03
C VAL A 366 0.14 -4.84 14.69
N SER A 367 1.12 -4.25 14.00
CA SER A 367 1.90 -3.14 14.56
C SER A 367 0.95 -1.99 14.98
N GLY A 368 1.28 -1.32 16.09
CA GLY A 368 0.36 -0.69 17.05
C GLY A 368 -0.75 0.27 16.58
N ARG A 369 -0.81 0.72 15.32
CA ARG A 369 -1.99 1.45 14.78
C ARG A 369 -2.90 0.57 13.94
N LEU A 370 -2.33 -0.44 13.31
CA LEU A 370 -3.08 -1.48 12.61
C LEU A 370 -3.84 -2.30 13.70
N HIS A 371 -3.30 -2.34 14.93
CA HIS A 371 -3.90 -2.95 16.13
C HIS A 371 -5.29 -2.38 16.39
N LEU A 372 -5.54 -1.08 16.27
CA LEU A 372 -6.89 -0.52 16.47
C LEU A 372 -7.91 -0.98 15.43
N LEU A 373 -7.51 -1.28 14.19
CA LEU A 373 -8.40 -1.79 13.15
C LEU A 373 -8.62 -3.28 13.25
N ALA A 374 -7.56 -4.04 13.48
CA ALA A 374 -7.67 -5.46 13.76
C ALA A 374 -8.41 -5.68 15.08
N ALA A 375 -8.11 -4.92 16.14
CA ALA A 375 -8.83 -4.92 17.40
C ALA A 375 -10.24 -4.38 17.27
N GLN A 376 -10.57 -3.40 16.40
CA GLN A 376 -11.98 -3.08 16.11
C GLN A 376 -12.68 -4.21 15.34
N PHE A 377 -12.00 -4.85 14.39
CA PHE A 377 -12.48 -6.05 13.71
C PHE A 377 -12.60 -7.27 14.63
N LEU A 378 -11.75 -7.38 15.66
CA LEU A 378 -11.70 -8.47 16.64
C LEU A 378 -12.57 -8.19 17.86
N THR A 379 -12.82 -6.93 18.24
CA THR A 379 -13.83 -6.55 19.25
C THR A 379 -15.24 -6.70 18.70
N LEU A 380 -15.41 -6.64 17.37
CA LEU A 380 -16.58 -7.15 16.67
C LEU A 380 -16.70 -8.70 16.72
N LEU A 381 -15.75 -9.42 17.34
CA LEU A 381 -15.76 -10.87 17.60
C LEU A 381 -15.86 -11.21 19.10
N GLU A 382 -15.88 -10.23 20.01
CA GLU A 382 -16.18 -10.46 21.42
C GLU A 382 -17.70 -10.37 21.66
N PRO A 383 -18.26 -11.18 22.58
CA PRO A 383 -19.70 -11.39 22.75
C PRO A 383 -20.51 -10.16 23.17
#